data_AF-A0A0A0L5E5-F1
#
_entry.id   AF-A0A0A0L5E5-F1
#
_cell.length_a   1.000
_cell.length_b   1.000
_cell.length_c   1.000
_cell.angle_alpha   90.00
_cell.angle_beta   90.00
_cell.angle_gamma   90.00
#
_symmetry.space_group_name_H-M   'P 1'
#
loop_
_entity.id
_entity.type
_entity.pdbx_description
1 polymer ?
#
loop_
_entity_poly.entity_id
_entity_poly.type
_entity_poly.pdbx_seq_one_letter_code
_entity_poly.pdbx_strand_id
1 'polypeptide(L)'
;MFFSLTAFADTLTFNILNCGAKPDGSIAASLTFNVVDYGAKPDNTKFDSAKAFQSAWTHACSSSKAATIYVPKAKFYISSATFNGPCKNNAITLKMDGTLVAPSNFQLTAQSKNWILFRQVNGVTVSGGVIDGQGSGLWACKQSGKTCPRGTTDNQEGQSQLYDEL
;
A
#
# COMPACT_ATOMS: atom_id res chain seq x y z
N MET A 1 -9.88 -15.09 33.79
CA MET A 1 -11.21 -14.44 33.92
C MET A 1 -11.16 -13.62 35.20
N PHE A 2 -11.30 -12.31 35.08
CA PHE A 2 -11.67 -11.28 36.07
C PHE A 2 -11.02 -9.97 35.62
N PHE A 3 -11.85 -9.07 35.07
CA PHE A 3 -11.49 -7.72 34.70
C PHE A 3 -11.77 -6.80 35.89
N SER A 4 -10.89 -5.83 36.13
CA SER A 4 -11.25 -4.63 36.89
C SER A 4 -10.93 -3.41 36.02
N LEU A 5 -11.98 -2.65 35.68
CA LEU A 5 -11.85 -1.33 35.07
C LEU A 5 -11.59 -0.30 36.18
N THR A 6 -10.53 0.47 36.05
CA THR A 6 -10.48 1.83 36.58
C THR A 6 -10.06 2.76 35.46
N ALA A 7 -10.92 3.73 35.17
CA ALA A 7 -10.65 4.83 34.27
C ALA A 7 -10.05 5.97 35.10
N PHE A 8 -8.81 6.34 34.78
CA PHE A 8 -8.28 7.67 35.07
C PHE A 8 -7.54 8.15 33.83
N ALA A 9 -7.88 9.36 33.42
CA ALA A 9 -7.18 10.10 32.40
C ALA A 9 -5.73 10.39 32.86
N ASP A 10 -4.89 10.61 31.85
CA ASP A 10 -3.58 11.25 31.86
C ASP A 10 -2.36 10.33 32.16
N THR A 11 -1.77 9.90 31.03
CA THR A 11 -0.45 9.29 30.83
C THR A 11 -0.20 7.86 31.36
N LEU A 12 -0.14 6.89 30.43
CA LEU A 12 0.48 5.58 30.65
C LEU A 12 2.00 5.69 30.47
N THR A 13 2.74 5.81 31.56
CA THR A 13 4.16 5.43 31.58
C THR A 13 4.28 3.96 31.98
N PHE A 14 4.63 3.10 31.02
CA PHE A 14 5.05 1.74 31.31
C PHE A 14 6.50 1.75 31.80
N ASN A 15 6.73 1.52 33.09
CA ASN A 15 8.05 1.13 33.59
C ASN A 15 8.19 -0.39 33.43
N ILE A 16 8.87 -0.84 32.37
CA ILE A 16 9.30 -2.23 32.23
C ILE A 16 10.61 -2.39 33.00
N LEU A 17 10.59 -3.20 34.06
CA LEU A 17 11.80 -3.69 34.71
C LEU A 17 12.48 -4.70 33.78
N ASN A 18 13.46 -4.24 33.00
CA ASN A 18 14.08 -5.05 31.96
C ASN A 18 15.21 -5.90 32.56
N CYS A 19 15.07 -7.23 32.53
CA CYS A 19 16.19 -8.15 32.70
C CYS A 19 17.04 -8.14 31.41
N GLY A 20 18.18 -7.45 31.47
CA GLY A 20 19.39 -7.75 30.71
C GLY A 20 19.25 -8.13 29.22
N ALA A 21 18.84 -7.18 28.38
CA ALA A 21 19.26 -7.14 26.99
C ALA A 21 19.83 -5.74 26.72
N LYS A 22 21.08 -5.65 26.23
CA LYS A 22 21.63 -4.38 25.74
C LYS A 22 20.80 -3.97 24.53
N PRO A 23 20.12 -2.81 24.51
CA PRO A 23 19.65 -2.26 23.26
C PRO A 23 20.90 -1.88 22.47
N ASP A 24 21.22 -2.62 21.42
CA ASP A 24 22.12 -2.11 20.40
C ASP A 24 21.44 -0.88 19.80
N GLY A 25 21.92 0.28 20.25
CA GLY A 25 21.38 1.59 19.93
C GLY A 25 21.67 1.93 18.48
N SER A 26 20.87 1.39 17.58
CA SER A 26 20.38 2.18 16.45
C SER A 26 18.88 1.98 16.31
N ILE A 27 18.10 2.78 17.05
CA ILE A 27 16.82 3.22 16.50
C ILE A 27 17.24 4.11 15.33
N ALA A 28 17.51 3.49 14.18
CA ALA A 28 17.79 4.23 12.96
C ALA A 28 16.59 5.17 12.77
N ALA A 29 16.82 6.47 12.88
CA ALA A 29 15.81 7.46 12.55
C ALA A 29 15.33 7.13 11.13
N SER A 30 14.13 6.56 11.04
CA SER A 30 13.57 6.14 9.76
C SER A 30 13.33 7.40 8.94
N LEU A 31 13.99 7.50 7.79
CA LEU A 31 13.81 8.64 6.90
C LEU A 31 12.39 8.62 6.39
N THR A 32 11.62 9.65 6.72
CA THR A 32 10.20 9.72 6.36
C THR A 32 10.01 10.63 5.14
N PHE A 33 9.36 10.10 4.11
CA PHE A 33 9.06 10.76 2.85
C PHE A 33 7.54 10.89 2.72
N ASN A 34 6.99 12.04 3.09
CA ASN A 34 5.55 12.29 2.99
C ASN A 34 5.18 12.59 1.53
N VAL A 35 4.24 11.84 0.97
CA VAL A 35 3.84 11.97 -0.45
C VAL A 35 3.31 13.36 -0.82
N VAL A 36 2.78 14.13 0.14
CA VAL A 36 2.32 15.51 -0.08
C VAL A 36 3.49 16.46 -0.35
N ASP A 37 4.65 16.22 0.29
CA ASP A 37 5.87 17.00 0.06
C ASP A 37 6.43 16.76 -1.35
N TYR A 38 6.05 15.63 -1.97
CA TYR A 38 6.35 15.28 -3.36
C TYR A 38 5.25 15.71 -4.34
N GLY A 39 4.26 16.48 -3.88
CA GLY A 39 3.22 17.06 -4.72
C GLY A 39 1.94 16.25 -4.85
N ALA A 40 1.75 15.18 -4.07
CA ALA A 40 0.47 14.47 -4.02
C ALA A 40 -0.63 15.42 -3.56
N LYS A 41 -1.81 15.34 -4.19
CA LYS A 41 -2.94 16.23 -3.89
C LYS A 41 -4.01 15.44 -3.14
N PRO A 42 -4.21 15.71 -1.84
CA PRO A 42 -5.26 15.03 -1.07
C PRO A 42 -6.65 15.42 -1.59
N ASP A 43 -7.57 14.46 -1.58
CA ASP A 43 -8.98 14.57 -1.91
C ASP A 43 -9.29 15.18 -3.30
N ASN A 44 -8.32 15.09 -4.22
CA ASN A 44 -8.47 15.58 -5.59
C ASN A 44 -8.53 14.40 -6.58
N THR A 45 -9.74 14.00 -6.95
CA THR A 45 -9.98 12.89 -7.89
C THR A 45 -9.57 13.19 -9.34
N LYS A 46 -9.28 14.46 -9.67
CA LYS A 46 -8.82 14.87 -11.00
C LYS A 46 -7.29 14.92 -11.09
N PHE A 47 -6.58 14.87 -9.97
CA PHE A 47 -5.13 14.95 -9.93
C PHE A 47 -4.53 13.56 -9.69
N ASP A 48 -3.77 13.09 -10.67
CA ASP A 48 -3.04 11.83 -10.53
C ASP A 48 -1.79 12.01 -9.66
N SER A 49 -1.82 11.42 -8.48
CA SER A 49 -0.73 11.47 -7.51
C SER A 49 0.37 10.43 -7.79
N ALA A 50 0.24 9.59 -8.83
CA ALA A 50 1.23 8.54 -9.15
C ALA A 50 2.68 9.06 -9.18
N LYS A 51 2.93 10.20 -9.82
CA LYS A 51 4.28 10.81 -9.91
C LYS A 51 4.85 11.22 -8.56
N ALA A 52 4.00 11.70 -7.65
CA ALA A 52 4.42 12.08 -6.30
C ALA A 52 4.84 10.84 -5.49
N PHE A 53 4.06 9.77 -5.58
CA PHE A 53 4.39 8.48 -4.96
C PHE A 53 5.68 7.89 -5.55
N GLN A 54 5.87 7.94 -6.87
CA GLN A 54 7.10 7.46 -7.52
C GLN A 54 8.32 8.30 -7.13
N SER A 55 8.15 9.60 -6.92
CA SER A 55 9.22 10.50 -6.47
C SER A 55 9.62 10.21 -5.03
N ALA A 56 8.63 10.04 -4.13
CA ALA A 56 8.86 9.62 -2.76
C ALA A 56 9.55 8.24 -2.71
N TRP A 57 9.09 7.29 -3.55
CA TRP A 57 9.72 5.98 -3.69
C TRP A 57 11.17 6.06 -4.13
N THR A 58 11.49 6.87 -5.15
CA THR A 58 12.87 7.05 -5.64
C THR A 58 13.80 7.53 -4.52
N HIS A 59 13.34 8.45 -3.67
CA HIS A 59 14.13 8.94 -2.54
C HIS A 59 14.27 7.88 -1.44
N ALA A 60 13.18 7.19 -1.09
CA ALA A 60 13.23 6.09 -0.13
C ALA A 60 14.15 4.94 -0.59
N CYS A 61 14.10 4.61 -1.88
CA CYS A 61 14.88 3.55 -2.51
C CYS A 61 16.37 3.89 -2.63
N SER A 62 16.70 5.19 -2.75
CA SER A 62 18.09 5.67 -2.80
C SER A 62 18.72 5.90 -1.41
N SER A 63 17.95 5.76 -0.34
CA SER A 63 18.43 5.81 1.04
C SER A 63 19.28 4.59 1.39
N SER A 64 20.36 4.79 2.14
CA SER A 64 21.15 3.71 2.76
C SER A 64 20.58 3.23 4.11
N LYS A 65 19.61 3.96 4.67
CA LYS A 65 18.91 3.63 5.92
C LYS A 65 17.48 3.17 5.65
N ALA A 66 16.88 2.51 6.63
CA ALA A 66 15.45 2.20 6.62
C ALA A 66 14.62 3.47 6.36
N ALA A 67 13.65 3.37 5.46
CA ALA A 67 12.88 4.50 4.97
C ALA A 67 11.38 4.24 5.12
N THR A 68 10.62 5.28 5.46
CA THR A 68 9.17 5.27 5.51
C THR A 68 8.64 6.21 4.44
N ILE A 69 7.79 5.73 3.55
CA ILE A 69 6.95 6.57 2.70
C ILE A 69 5.62 6.74 3.45
N TYR A 70 5.29 7.98 3.80
CA TYR A 70 4.11 8.29 4.59
C TYR A 70 2.98 8.81 3.70
N VAL A 71 1.81 8.20 3.84
CA VAL A 71 0.56 8.62 3.19
C VAL A 71 -0.39 9.14 4.25
N PRO A 72 -0.63 10.46 4.33
CA PRO A 72 -1.48 11.04 5.36
C PRO A 72 -2.95 10.67 5.14
N LYS A 73 -3.77 10.93 6.16
CA LYS A 73 -5.21 10.66 6.14
C LYS A 73 -5.95 11.56 5.14
N ALA A 74 -6.11 11.08 3.91
CA ALA A 74 -6.93 11.65 2.84
C ALA A 74 -7.10 10.60 1.72
N LYS A 75 -7.89 10.91 0.69
CA LYS A 75 -7.94 10.11 -0.54
C LYS A 75 -6.90 10.62 -1.55
N PHE A 76 -6.15 9.70 -2.14
CA PHE A 76 -5.19 9.99 -3.20
C PHE A 76 -5.53 9.17 -4.43
N TYR A 77 -5.84 9.86 -5.52
CA TYR A 77 -6.08 9.22 -6.81
C TYR A 77 -4.74 8.81 -7.45
N ILE A 78 -4.63 7.55 -7.88
CA ILE A 78 -3.45 7.01 -8.55
C ILE A 78 -3.92 6.26 -9.79
N SER A 79 -3.49 6.68 -10.98
CA SER A 79 -3.88 5.99 -12.22
C SER A 79 -3.20 4.63 -12.37
N SER A 80 -1.88 4.60 -12.21
CA SER A 80 -1.02 3.42 -12.08
C SER A 80 0.33 3.86 -11.54
N ALA A 81 0.97 3.05 -10.70
CA ALA A 81 2.30 3.32 -10.18
C ALA A 81 3.17 2.06 -10.25
N THR A 82 4.35 2.20 -10.86
CA THR A 82 5.43 1.22 -10.74
C THR A 82 6.55 1.79 -9.87
N PHE A 83 6.89 1.03 -8.83
CA PHE A 83 7.95 1.28 -7.87
C PHE A 83 9.11 0.35 -8.16
N ASN A 84 10.19 0.89 -8.74
CA ASN A 84 11.32 0.11 -9.23
C ASN A 84 12.43 0.01 -8.18
N GLY A 85 13.08 -1.15 -8.13
CA GLY A 85 14.40 -1.33 -7.54
C GLY A 85 15.48 -1.56 -8.62
N PRO A 86 16.66 -2.08 -8.24
CA PRO A 86 17.05 -2.43 -6.87
C PRO A 86 17.22 -1.19 -5.97
N CYS A 87 16.87 -1.33 -4.70
CA CYS A 87 17.03 -0.26 -3.70
C CYS A 87 18.34 -0.43 -2.92
N LYS A 88 18.89 0.69 -2.44
CA LYS A 88 20.11 0.70 -1.61
C LYS A 88 19.89 0.19 -0.19
N ASN A 89 18.63 0.09 0.24
CA ASN A 89 18.20 -0.54 1.46
C ASN A 89 17.10 -1.57 1.17
N ASN A 90 16.86 -2.45 2.14
CA ASN A 90 15.85 -3.50 2.10
C ASN A 90 14.79 -3.32 3.22
N ALA A 91 14.58 -2.10 3.68
CA ALA A 91 13.69 -1.78 4.79
C ALA A 91 12.87 -0.53 4.46
N ILE A 92 12.04 -0.64 3.42
CA ILE A 92 11.13 0.44 2.99
C ILE A 92 9.73 0.13 3.48
N THR A 93 9.15 1.03 4.28
CA THR A 93 7.78 0.92 4.77
C THR A 93 6.89 1.93 4.06
N LEU A 94 5.87 1.47 3.34
CA LEU A 94 4.74 2.31 2.93
C LEU A 94 3.73 2.34 4.08
N LYS A 95 3.79 3.40 4.89
CA LYS A 95 2.88 3.61 6.03
C LYS A 95 1.74 4.51 5.60
N MET A 96 0.52 4.00 5.68
CA MET A 96 -0.66 4.70 5.20
C MET A 96 -1.67 4.92 6.33
N ASP A 97 -2.10 6.17 6.47
CA ASP A 97 -3.30 6.54 7.24
C ASP A 97 -4.47 6.91 6.31
N GLY A 98 -4.19 7.12 5.03
CA GLY A 98 -5.16 7.50 4.00
C GLY A 98 -5.66 6.35 3.13
N THR A 99 -6.26 6.72 2.00
CA THR A 99 -6.83 5.81 1.01
C THR A 99 -6.22 6.07 -0.37
N LEU A 100 -5.71 5.01 -1.01
CA LEU A 100 -5.33 5.06 -2.42
C LEU A 100 -6.55 4.64 -3.25
N VAL A 101 -6.88 5.41 -4.30
CA VAL A 101 -8.07 5.20 -5.11
C VAL A 101 -7.68 4.99 -6.57
N ALA A 102 -8.11 3.87 -7.14
CA ALA A 102 -7.92 3.54 -8.54
C ALA A 102 -8.86 4.33 -9.46
N PRO A 103 -8.60 4.35 -10.78
CA PRO A 103 -9.60 4.74 -11.78
C PRO A 103 -10.89 3.93 -11.65
N SER A 104 -12.03 4.61 -11.53
CA SER A 104 -13.36 3.98 -11.59
C SER A 104 -13.65 3.35 -12.95
N ASN A 105 -13.04 3.88 -14.01
CA ASN A 105 -13.04 3.25 -15.32
C ASN A 105 -12.04 2.09 -15.35
N PHE A 106 -12.54 0.87 -15.12
CA PHE A 106 -11.74 -0.36 -15.10
C PHE A 106 -10.99 -0.65 -16.42
N GLN A 107 -11.36 0.01 -17.52
CA GLN A 107 -10.61 -0.08 -18.77
C GLN A 107 -9.19 0.49 -18.64
N LEU A 108 -9.04 1.57 -17.85
CA LEU A 108 -7.75 2.24 -17.63
C LEU A 108 -6.81 1.38 -16.78
N THR A 109 -7.35 0.67 -15.80
CA THR A 109 -6.56 -0.25 -14.96
C THR A 109 -6.21 -1.54 -15.70
N ALA A 110 -7.12 -2.04 -16.55
CA ALA A 110 -6.86 -3.23 -17.36
C ALA A 110 -5.76 -3.02 -18.43
N GLN A 111 -5.65 -1.81 -19.01
CA GLN A 111 -4.58 -1.46 -19.95
C GLN A 111 -3.19 -1.56 -19.30
N SER A 112 -3.08 -1.19 -18.02
CA SER A 112 -1.80 -1.12 -17.30
C SER A 112 -1.27 -2.48 -16.83
N LYS A 113 -2.05 -3.56 -16.97
CA LYS A 113 -1.83 -4.92 -16.41
C LYS A 113 -1.74 -4.99 -14.88
N ASN A 114 -1.06 -4.03 -14.26
CA ASN A 114 -0.92 -3.85 -12.82
C ASN A 114 -1.28 -2.41 -12.45
N TRP A 115 -2.10 -2.23 -11.42
CA TRP A 115 -2.41 -0.88 -10.91
C TRP A 115 -1.25 -0.34 -10.06
N ILE A 116 -0.82 -1.09 -9.05
CA ILE A 116 0.36 -0.80 -8.23
C ILE A 116 1.32 -1.97 -8.35
N LEU A 117 2.56 -1.70 -8.77
CA LEU A 117 3.58 -2.72 -8.98
C LEU A 117 4.88 -2.37 -8.26
N PHE A 118 5.34 -3.29 -7.43
CA PHE A 118 6.68 -3.28 -6.87
C PHE A 118 7.57 -4.21 -7.71
N ARG A 119 8.54 -3.65 -8.45
CA ARG A 119 9.35 -4.38 -9.44
C ARG A 119 10.81 -4.45 -8.99
N GLN A 120 11.32 -5.67 -8.84
CA GLN A 120 12.73 -5.92 -8.46
C GLN A 120 13.13 -5.23 -7.15
N VAL A 121 12.22 -5.23 -6.17
CA VAL A 121 12.44 -4.66 -4.84
C VAL A 121 12.51 -5.77 -3.81
N ASN A 122 13.33 -5.57 -2.78
CA ASN A 122 13.47 -6.50 -1.66
C ASN A 122 13.14 -5.76 -0.37
N GLY A 123 12.36 -6.38 0.51
CA GLY A 123 12.07 -5.84 1.85
C GLY A 123 11.19 -4.58 1.84
N VAL A 124 9.96 -4.76 1.34
CA VAL A 124 8.91 -3.73 1.37
C VAL A 124 7.83 -4.16 2.34
N THR A 125 7.46 -3.26 3.25
CA THR A 125 6.31 -3.44 4.15
C THR A 125 5.24 -2.43 3.79
N VAL A 126 3.99 -2.88 3.63
CA VAL A 126 2.83 -1.99 3.49
C VAL A 126 2.01 -2.11 4.78
N SER A 127 1.72 -0.99 5.44
CA SER A 127 0.98 -0.99 6.71
C SER A 127 -0.07 0.11 6.77
N GLY A 128 -1.23 -0.24 7.34
CA GLY A 128 -2.36 0.66 7.54
C GLY A 128 -3.12 1.02 6.26
N GLY A 129 -3.99 2.02 6.38
CA GLY A 129 -4.71 2.67 5.28
C GLY A 129 -5.70 1.78 4.54
N VAL A 130 -6.13 2.26 3.38
CA VAL A 130 -7.07 1.55 2.48
C VAL A 130 -6.56 1.62 1.04
N ILE A 131 -6.64 0.51 0.33
CA ILE A 131 -6.37 0.44 -1.11
C ILE A 131 -7.71 0.14 -1.81
N ASP A 132 -8.31 1.16 -2.40
CA ASP A 132 -9.57 1.07 -3.13
C ASP A 132 -9.32 0.86 -4.62
N GLY A 133 -9.39 -0.40 -5.06
CA GLY A 133 -9.12 -0.82 -6.43
C GLY A 133 -10.24 -0.57 -7.44
N GLN A 134 -11.41 -0.06 -7.03
CA GLN A 134 -12.54 0.25 -7.92
C GLN A 134 -12.92 -0.89 -8.90
N GLY A 135 -12.79 -2.15 -8.48
CA GLY A 135 -12.95 -3.33 -9.35
C GLY A 135 -14.39 -3.75 -9.66
N SER A 136 -15.39 -3.14 -9.03
CA SER A 136 -16.80 -3.56 -9.12
C SER A 136 -17.34 -3.54 -10.56
N GLY A 137 -16.95 -2.54 -11.37
CA GLY A 137 -17.36 -2.45 -12.77
C GLY A 137 -16.81 -3.60 -13.62
N LEU A 138 -15.57 -4.02 -13.38
CA LEU A 138 -14.98 -5.18 -14.05
C LEU A 138 -15.69 -6.47 -13.64
N TRP A 139 -16.02 -6.62 -12.36
CA TRP A 139 -16.74 -7.79 -11.86
C TRP A 139 -18.15 -7.90 -12.44
N ALA A 140 -18.88 -6.79 -12.52
CA ALA A 140 -20.19 -6.74 -13.18
C ALA A 140 -20.09 -7.09 -14.67
N CYS A 141 -19.04 -6.61 -15.36
CA CYS A 141 -18.78 -6.99 -16.75
C CYS A 141 -18.60 -8.52 -16.87
N LYS A 142 -17.73 -9.12 -16.05
CA LYS A 142 -17.44 -10.57 -16.11
C LYS A 142 -18.69 -11.42 -15.86
N GLN A 143 -19.53 -11.02 -14.90
CA GLN A 143 -20.80 -11.71 -14.61
C GLN A 143 -21.81 -11.61 -15.76
N SER A 144 -21.73 -10.58 -16.60
CA SER A 144 -22.67 -10.39 -17.71
C SER A 144 -22.42 -11.31 -18.93
N GLY A 145 -21.39 -12.16 -18.90
CA GLY A 145 -21.02 -13.04 -20.02
C GLY A 145 -20.43 -12.30 -21.23
N LYS A 146 -20.11 -11.02 -21.09
CA LYS A 146 -19.52 -10.19 -22.15
C LYS A 146 -18.00 -10.35 -22.22
N THR A 147 -17.43 -9.96 -23.36
CA THR A 147 -15.98 -9.78 -23.50
C THR A 147 -15.52 -8.61 -22.63
N CYS A 148 -14.81 -8.93 -21.55
CA CYS A 148 -14.28 -7.94 -20.61
C CYS A 148 -12.75 -7.91 -20.66
N PRO A 149 -12.12 -6.78 -20.31
CA PRO A 149 -10.68 -6.69 -20.22
C PRO A 149 -10.10 -7.69 -19.21
N ARG A 150 -8.89 -8.18 -19.46
CA ARG A 150 -8.15 -8.94 -18.46
C ARG A 150 -7.76 -8.00 -17.32
N GLY A 151 -8.40 -8.16 -16.16
CA GLY A 151 -7.90 -7.61 -14.91
C GLY A 151 -6.90 -8.55 -14.23
N THR A 152 -6.47 -8.22 -13.01
CA THR A 152 -5.75 -9.13 -12.13
C THR A 152 -6.68 -10.29 -11.77
N THR A 153 -6.59 -11.39 -12.52
CA THR A 153 -7.25 -12.65 -12.19
C THR A 153 -6.37 -13.40 -11.20
N ASP A 154 -6.99 -13.96 -10.15
CA ASP A 154 -6.43 -15.14 -9.49
C ASP A 154 -6.08 -16.17 -10.58
N ASN A 155 -4.83 -16.60 -10.54
CA ASN A 155 -4.26 -17.82 -11.08
C ASN A 155 -4.87 -18.34 -12.39
N GLN A 156 -4.06 -18.28 -13.46
CA GLN A 156 -4.12 -19.34 -14.46
C GLN A 156 -3.58 -20.64 -13.83
N GLU A 157 -4.37 -21.29 -12.97
CA GLU A 157 -4.30 -22.73 -12.74
C GLU A 157 -5.62 -23.17 -12.09
N GLY A 158 -6.48 -23.72 -12.93
CA GLY A 158 -7.87 -23.99 -12.60
C GLY A 158 -8.68 -24.05 -13.87
N GLN A 159 -8.33 -24.99 -14.74
CA GLN A 159 -9.29 -25.51 -15.70
C GLN A 159 -10.59 -25.76 -14.94
N SER A 160 -11.66 -25.09 -15.35
CA SER A 160 -13.01 -25.61 -15.20
C SER A 160 -13.12 -26.87 -16.05
N GLN A 161 -12.46 -27.94 -15.61
CA GLN A 161 -12.92 -29.30 -15.78
C GLN A 161 -13.53 -29.70 -14.44
N LEU A 162 -14.71 -29.18 -14.15
CA LEU A 162 -15.74 -30.02 -13.56
C LEU A 162 -16.82 -30.05 -14.61
N TYR A 163 -16.78 -31.16 -15.35
CA TYR A 163 -17.88 -31.63 -16.17
C TYR A 163 -19.16 -31.61 -15.34
N ASP A 164 -20.24 -31.33 -16.05
CA ASP A 164 -21.57 -31.84 -15.75
C ASP A 164 -21.50 -33.25 -15.13
N GLU A 165 -21.66 -33.34 -13.82
CA GLU A 165 -22.29 -34.47 -13.15
C GLU A 165 -23.16 -33.92 -12.02
N LEU A 166 -24.38 -33.52 -12.40
CA LEU A 166 -25.68 -33.99 -11.90
C LEU A 166 -26.82 -33.13 -12.48
#